data_AF-A0A453T297-F1
#
_entry.id   AF-A0A453T297-F1
#
_cell.length_a   1.000
_cell.length_b   1.000
_cell.length_c   1.000
_cell.angle_alpha   90.00
_cell.angle_beta   90.00
_cell.angle_gamma   90.00
#
_symmetry.space_group_name_H-M   'P 1'
#
loop_
_entity.id
_entity.type
_entity.pdbx_description
1 polymer ?
#
loop_
_entity_poly.entity_id
_entity_poly.type
_entity_poly.pdbx_seq_one_letter_code
_entity_poly.pdbx_strand_id
1 'polypeptide(L)'
;RLAAAAAGALHPTAALLFHSHRRRLLSSVPFARRRRHSYSSTATALDDSPPTATGPASPAPPMPPGLGGETKASRRRRAGDSPEGLLKHRLDMCSRDADIATALELYEAALDPATAVPLSLHHYNCLLYLCSNAAAESGDADAARRVFEIFAAMEAQGVEPNEATLTSLARLAAAGRDPAMAFSVVRRMAAAGIPPRLRSYSPALFAYCYARDADGAAEVEADMNARAVVPEETELAALLRVNADTGRADEVYRVLHRTRTLVRQVCEATAQVVEAWFRSDAAAEAGVEKWDARKVREGVVKGGGDWHGQGWLGKGQWDVGRSEMDKNGTCQRCGEKLVCIDIDPSEAESFSKSLTELACKREVRDDFVRFQDWIHRHGPFDTVIDAANVGLYNSKAFSFSQVNSVVNGIQRITKSKKLPLIVLHRSRVNGGPAKAPHNQKLMESWRNVGALYATPPGSNDDWYWLYAAISCRSLLVTNE
;
A
#
# COMPACT_ATOMS: atom_id res chain seq x y z
N ARG A 1 -4.99 -34.23 -14.85
CA ARG A 1 -5.83 -35.03 -15.79
C ARG A 1 -7.26 -34.49 -15.90
N LEU A 2 -7.87 -33.91 -14.85
CA LEU A 2 -9.14 -33.17 -14.97
C LEU A 2 -9.01 -31.79 -15.67
N ALA A 3 -7.83 -31.15 -15.65
CA ALA A 3 -7.56 -29.94 -16.43
C ALA A 3 -7.50 -30.16 -17.96
N ALA A 4 -7.42 -31.41 -18.42
CA ALA A 4 -7.29 -31.74 -19.85
C ALA A 4 -8.62 -31.86 -20.59
N ALA A 5 -9.74 -32.03 -19.86
CA ALA A 5 -11.05 -32.29 -20.45
C ALA A 5 -11.86 -31.04 -20.81
N ALA A 6 -11.45 -29.85 -20.34
CA ALA A 6 -12.14 -28.58 -20.62
C ALA A 6 -11.63 -27.86 -21.89
N ALA A 7 -10.62 -28.38 -22.56
CA ALA A 7 -9.87 -27.65 -23.59
C ALA A 7 -10.43 -27.75 -25.03
N GLY A 8 -11.66 -28.27 -25.20
CA GLY A 8 -12.28 -28.52 -26.51
C GLY A 8 -12.89 -27.30 -27.20
N ALA A 9 -13.08 -26.19 -26.48
CA ALA A 9 -13.54 -24.91 -27.03
C ALA A 9 -13.00 -23.78 -26.16
N LEU A 10 -11.72 -23.42 -26.35
CA LEU A 10 -11.19 -22.20 -25.76
C LEU A 10 -11.78 -21.01 -26.55
N HIS A 11 -12.97 -20.56 -26.17
CA HIS A 11 -13.37 -19.20 -26.47
C HIS A 11 -12.50 -18.28 -25.58
N PRO A 12 -11.83 -17.27 -26.16
CA PRO A 12 -11.09 -16.29 -25.36
C PRO A 12 -12.09 -15.42 -24.59
N THR A 13 -12.47 -15.87 -23.39
CA THR A 13 -13.26 -15.09 -22.43
C THR A 13 -12.33 -14.54 -21.37
N ALA A 14 -12.21 -13.21 -21.30
CA ALA A 14 -11.58 -12.51 -20.19
C ALA A 14 -12.67 -12.12 -19.18
N ALA A 15 -12.49 -12.49 -17.92
CA ALA A 15 -13.35 -12.05 -16.82
C ALA A 15 -12.56 -11.11 -15.90
N LEU A 16 -13.11 -9.94 -15.60
CA LEU A 16 -12.57 -8.98 -14.64
C LEU A 16 -13.49 -8.90 -13.44
N LEU A 17 -12.92 -8.89 -12.24
CA LEU A 17 -13.65 -8.79 -10.99
C LEU A 17 -13.65 -7.33 -10.51
N PHE A 18 -14.83 -6.82 -10.15
CA PHE A 18 -15.06 -5.43 -9.76
C PHE A 18 -15.37 -5.33 -8.26
N HIS A 19 -14.96 -4.21 -7.65
CA HIS A 19 -15.33 -3.90 -6.26
C HIS A 19 -16.62 -3.05 -6.22
N SER A 20 -17.71 -3.61 -5.68
CA SER A 20 -18.96 -2.86 -5.49
C SER A 20 -18.96 -2.06 -4.19
N HIS A 21 -18.50 -0.81 -4.22
CA HIS A 21 -18.85 0.15 -3.17
C HIS A 21 -19.60 1.34 -3.76
N ARG A 22 -20.88 1.45 -3.36
CA ARG A 22 -21.70 2.67 -3.51
C ARG A 22 -21.01 3.82 -2.76
N ARG A 23 -20.22 4.63 -3.47
CA ARG A 23 -19.96 6.03 -3.09
C ARG A 23 -20.59 6.91 -4.16
N ARG A 24 -21.32 7.93 -3.69
CA ARG A 24 -22.10 8.87 -4.51
C ARG A 24 -21.26 9.39 -5.69
N LEU A 25 -21.85 9.28 -6.88
CA LEU A 25 -21.37 9.90 -8.11
C LEU A 25 -21.24 11.42 -7.91
N LEU A 26 -20.06 11.97 -8.17
CA LEU A 26 -19.88 13.37 -8.54
C LEU A 26 -19.37 13.37 -9.98
N SER A 27 -20.22 13.89 -10.86
CA SER A 27 -19.95 14.17 -12.27
C SER A 27 -18.95 15.31 -12.43
N SER A 28 -18.25 15.31 -13.58
CA SER A 28 -17.11 16.15 -14.00
C SER A 28 -15.75 15.61 -13.53
N VAL A 29 -14.82 15.49 -14.48
CA VAL A 29 -13.43 15.09 -14.26
C VAL A 29 -12.59 16.36 -14.15
N PRO A 30 -12.30 16.85 -12.93
CA PRO A 30 -11.10 17.62 -12.66
C PRO A 30 -10.04 16.71 -12.02
N PHE A 31 -8.80 17.19 -12.04
CA PHE A 31 -7.63 16.54 -11.43
C PHE A 31 -7.95 15.78 -10.14
N ALA A 32 -7.41 14.57 -10.04
CA ALA A 32 -7.65 13.58 -9.01
C ALA A 32 -7.88 14.15 -7.59
N ARG A 33 -9.13 14.05 -7.09
CA ARG A 33 -9.42 14.09 -5.64
C ARG A 33 -8.82 12.86 -4.99
N ARG A 34 -7.52 12.90 -4.64
CA ARG A 34 -6.90 11.90 -3.77
C ARG A 34 -7.25 12.15 -2.30
N ARG A 35 -7.40 11.07 -1.54
CA ARG A 35 -7.66 11.06 -0.09
C ARG A 35 -6.66 11.96 0.65
N ARG A 36 -7.18 12.84 1.49
CA ARG A 36 -6.41 13.66 2.44
C ARG A 36 -5.71 12.72 3.43
N HIS A 37 -4.37 12.62 3.34
CA HIS A 37 -3.55 12.01 4.37
C HIS A 37 -2.97 13.12 5.25
N SER A 38 -3.20 13.00 6.56
CA SER A 38 -2.55 13.84 7.57
C SER A 38 -1.05 13.56 7.61
N TYR A 39 -0.26 14.62 7.69
CA TYR A 39 1.17 14.52 7.93
C TYR A 39 1.42 13.95 9.34
N SER A 40 1.85 12.70 9.43
CA SER A 40 2.57 12.17 10.59
C SER A 40 3.98 11.84 10.15
N SER A 41 4.93 12.72 10.48
CA SER A 41 6.35 12.52 10.24
C SER A 41 6.93 11.68 11.37
N THR A 42 7.24 10.42 11.09
CA THR A 42 8.22 9.63 11.84
C THR A 42 9.17 9.01 10.83
N ALA A 43 10.23 9.74 10.48
CA ALA A 43 11.40 9.18 9.82
C ALA A 43 12.48 8.98 10.89
N THR A 44 12.71 7.72 11.28
CA THR A 44 13.95 7.28 11.92
C THR A 44 14.95 7.01 10.81
N ALA A 45 15.97 7.86 10.70
CA ALA A 45 17.15 7.56 9.90
C ALA A 45 17.96 6.47 10.63
N LEU A 46 18.22 5.37 9.93
CA LEU A 46 19.23 4.38 10.28
C LEU A 46 20.52 4.85 9.61
N ASP A 47 21.53 5.18 10.40
CA ASP A 47 22.89 5.39 9.95
C ASP A 47 23.77 4.37 10.68
N ASP A 48 24.20 3.34 9.96
CA ASP A 48 25.12 2.30 10.42
C ASP A 48 26.51 2.62 9.87
N SER A 49 27.38 3.14 10.73
CA SER A 49 28.84 3.11 10.53
C SER A 49 29.53 3.11 11.90
N PRO A 50 30.45 2.17 12.17
CA PRO A 50 31.09 2.03 13.48
C PRO A 50 32.19 3.10 13.68
N PRO A 51 32.35 3.68 14.88
CA PRO A 51 33.42 4.65 15.11
C PRO A 51 34.77 3.93 15.28
N THR A 52 35.74 4.34 14.46
CA THR A 52 37.17 4.07 14.62
C THR A 52 37.71 4.74 15.89
N ALA A 53 38.48 3.99 16.67
CA ALA A 53 39.08 4.41 17.93
C ALA A 53 40.26 5.39 17.75
N THR A 54 40.22 6.53 18.45
CA THR A 54 41.40 7.38 18.68
C THR A 54 41.38 8.02 20.08
N GLY A 55 42.33 7.62 20.93
CA GLY A 55 43.05 8.44 21.95
C GLY A 55 42.30 9.00 23.18
N PRO A 56 42.89 8.97 24.40
CA PRO A 56 42.23 9.47 25.60
C PRO A 56 42.35 11.00 25.71
N ALA A 57 41.23 11.69 25.87
CA ALA A 57 41.19 13.12 26.22
C ALA A 57 41.25 13.31 27.75
N SER A 58 42.08 14.27 28.19
CA SER A 58 42.24 14.70 29.59
C SER A 58 40.95 15.21 30.23
N PRO A 59 40.79 15.15 31.57
CA PRO A 59 39.52 15.44 32.23
C PRO A 59 39.23 16.95 32.26
N ALA A 60 38.03 17.34 31.84
CA ALA A 60 37.49 18.68 32.01
C ALA A 60 37.14 18.97 33.49
N PRO A 61 37.23 20.23 33.95
CA PRO A 61 36.94 20.60 35.35
C PRO A 61 35.44 20.54 35.67
N PRO A 62 35.05 20.41 36.95
CA PRO A 62 33.65 20.21 37.32
C PRO A 62 32.81 21.47 37.13
N MET A 63 31.69 21.32 36.41
CA MET A 63 30.62 22.32 36.31
C MET A 63 29.82 22.43 37.62
N PRO A 64 29.28 23.61 37.96
CA PRO A 64 28.53 23.82 39.20
C PRO A 64 27.16 23.10 39.17
N PRO A 65 26.63 22.69 40.33
CA PRO A 65 25.40 21.92 40.39
C PRO A 65 24.17 22.83 40.30
N GLY A 66 23.32 22.60 39.30
CA GLY A 66 21.95 23.12 39.34
C GLY A 66 21.35 23.48 37.99
N LEU A 67 21.00 22.50 37.17
CA LEU A 67 19.89 22.58 36.23
C LEU A 67 19.34 21.16 36.00
N GLY A 68 18.15 20.89 36.55
CA GLY A 68 17.44 19.63 36.35
C GLY A 68 17.18 19.39 34.85
N GLY A 69 17.47 18.18 34.37
CA GLY A 69 17.29 17.82 32.96
C GLY A 69 15.83 17.95 32.54
N GLU A 70 15.54 18.88 31.62
CA GLU A 70 14.21 19.08 31.06
C GLU A 70 13.67 17.79 30.42
N THR A 71 12.40 17.47 30.70
CA THR A 71 11.73 16.30 30.12
C THR A 71 11.47 16.47 28.61
N LYS A 72 11.38 15.36 27.86
CA LYS A 72 11.06 15.40 26.42
C LYS A 72 9.73 16.11 26.11
N ALA A 73 8.77 16.05 27.03
CA ALA A 73 7.46 16.68 26.90
C ALA A 73 7.54 18.21 27.02
N SER A 74 8.31 18.74 27.97
CA SER A 74 8.49 20.18 28.13
C SER A 74 9.22 20.82 26.94
N ARG A 75 10.20 20.12 26.36
CA ARG A 75 10.90 20.57 25.14
C ARG A 75 9.97 20.63 23.93
N ARG A 76 9.13 19.61 23.72
CA ARG A 76 8.16 19.61 22.61
C ARG A 76 7.15 20.75 22.71
N ARG A 77 6.67 21.05 23.92
CA ARG A 77 5.76 22.17 24.16
C ARG A 77 6.44 23.51 23.84
N ARG A 78 7.63 23.76 24.38
CA ARG A 78 8.41 24.98 24.09
C ARG A 78 8.72 25.14 22.60
N ALA A 79 9.06 24.06 21.91
CA ALA A 79 9.28 24.08 20.47
C ALA A 79 7.99 24.42 19.70
N GLY A 80 6.82 23.95 20.16
CA GLY A 80 5.53 24.33 19.59
C GLY A 80 5.17 25.81 19.81
N ASP A 81 5.57 26.37 20.95
CA ASP A 81 5.31 27.76 21.32
C ASP A 81 6.33 28.76 20.71
N SER A 82 7.36 28.28 20.00
CA SER A 82 8.32 29.12 19.28
C SER A 82 7.69 29.82 18.05
N PRO A 83 8.24 30.95 17.57
CA PRO A 83 7.79 31.59 16.34
C PRO A 83 7.76 30.63 15.14
N GLU A 84 8.78 29.78 15.00
CA GLU A 84 8.87 28.74 13.98
C GLU A 84 7.79 27.66 14.17
N GLY A 85 7.56 27.22 15.41
CA GLY A 85 6.54 26.24 15.76
C GLY A 85 5.11 26.74 15.49
N LEU A 86 4.85 28.01 15.79
CA LEU A 86 3.57 28.66 15.53
C LEU A 86 3.35 28.86 14.02
N LEU A 87 4.37 29.29 13.29
CA LEU A 87 4.33 29.41 11.83
C LEU A 87 4.05 28.06 11.18
N LYS A 88 4.75 27.00 11.60
CA LYS A 88 4.48 25.63 11.18
C LYS A 88 3.02 25.24 11.39
N HIS A 89 2.50 25.42 12.60
CA HIS A 89 1.12 25.05 12.91
C HIS A 89 0.13 25.82 12.02
N ARG A 90 0.34 27.12 11.82
CA ARG A 90 -0.52 27.94 10.95
C ARG A 90 -0.46 27.51 9.48
N LEU A 91 0.73 27.22 8.95
CA LEU A 91 0.89 26.71 7.59
C LEU A 91 0.27 25.31 7.42
N ASP A 92 0.35 24.44 8.43
CA ASP A 92 -0.31 23.13 8.41
C ASP A 92 -1.84 23.28 8.34
N MET A 93 -2.40 24.26 9.06
CA MET A 93 -3.83 24.59 8.99
C MET A 93 -4.21 25.14 7.61
N CYS A 94 -3.42 26.04 7.04
CA CYS A 94 -3.61 26.54 5.68
C CYS A 94 -3.57 25.40 4.65
N SER A 95 -2.61 24.47 4.79
CA SER A 95 -2.50 23.30 3.92
C SER A 95 -3.71 22.38 4.01
N ARG A 96 -4.32 22.24 5.19
CA ARG A 96 -5.52 21.42 5.39
C ARG A 96 -6.76 22.06 4.77
N ASP A 97 -6.86 23.38 4.87
CA ASP A 97 -8.03 24.15 4.47
C ASP A 97 -7.89 24.71 3.03
N ALA A 98 -6.76 24.43 2.37
CA ALA A 98 -6.38 24.90 1.03
C ALA A 98 -6.34 26.43 0.91
N ASP A 99 -5.98 27.11 2.00
CA ASP A 99 -5.91 28.56 2.09
C ASP A 99 -4.54 29.07 1.66
N ILE A 100 -4.40 29.33 0.36
CA ILE A 100 -3.15 29.83 -0.24
C ILE A 100 -2.90 31.29 0.12
N ALA A 101 -3.97 32.11 0.21
CA ALA A 101 -3.85 33.54 0.48
C ALA A 101 -3.20 33.77 1.85
N THR A 102 -3.76 33.17 2.90
CA THR A 102 -3.21 33.27 4.26
C THR A 102 -1.80 32.67 4.34
N ALA A 103 -1.53 31.58 3.61
CA ALA A 103 -0.19 30.98 3.60
C ALA A 103 0.87 31.93 3.02
N LEU A 104 0.54 32.64 1.94
CA LEU A 104 1.43 33.63 1.32
C LEU A 104 1.61 34.86 2.21
N GLU A 105 0.57 35.35 2.89
CA GLU A 105 0.68 36.43 3.88
C GLU A 105 1.61 36.04 5.04
N LEU A 106 1.49 34.81 5.54
CA LEU A 106 2.37 34.28 6.59
C LEU A 106 3.83 34.15 6.11
N TYR A 107 4.03 33.82 4.84
CA TYR A 107 5.36 33.78 4.24
C TYR A 107 5.98 35.18 4.13
N GLU A 108 5.23 36.16 3.61
CA GLU A 108 5.70 37.55 3.50
C GLU A 108 6.01 38.14 4.88
N ALA A 109 5.15 37.91 5.87
CA ALA A 109 5.40 38.33 7.25
C ALA A 109 6.65 37.65 7.86
N ALA A 110 6.93 36.39 7.51
CA ALA A 110 8.13 35.71 7.99
C ALA A 110 9.42 36.25 7.34
N LEU A 111 9.33 36.93 6.20
CA LEU A 111 10.45 37.59 5.52
C LEU A 111 10.65 39.06 5.95
N ASP A 112 9.62 39.71 6.48
CA ASP A 112 9.70 41.10 6.96
C ASP A 112 10.76 41.20 8.08
N PRO A 113 11.77 42.09 7.96
CA PRO A 113 12.78 42.30 9.00
C PRO A 113 12.21 42.59 10.40
N ALA A 114 11.00 43.15 10.50
CA ALA A 114 10.34 43.43 11.77
C ALA A 114 9.75 42.17 12.44
N THR A 115 9.42 41.14 11.67
CA THR A 115 8.77 39.90 12.14
C THR A 115 9.49 38.63 11.67
N ALA A 116 10.77 38.75 11.32
CA ALA A 116 11.53 37.70 10.65
C ALA A 116 11.53 36.39 11.45
N VAL A 117 11.16 35.30 10.76
CA VAL A 117 11.20 33.94 11.31
C VAL A 117 12.03 33.06 10.38
N PRO A 118 13.08 32.39 10.87
CA PRO A 118 13.84 31.43 10.07
C PRO A 118 12.94 30.36 9.46
N LEU A 119 12.95 30.26 8.13
CA LEU A 119 12.13 29.29 7.42
C LEU A 119 12.83 27.93 7.36
N SER A 120 12.16 26.92 7.92
CA SER A 120 12.61 25.54 7.83
C SER A 120 12.16 24.89 6.52
N LEU A 121 12.77 23.75 6.16
CA LEU A 121 12.34 22.89 5.07
C LEU A 121 10.84 22.53 5.12
N HIS A 122 10.26 22.40 6.31
CA HIS A 122 8.82 22.13 6.47
C HIS A 122 7.97 23.31 5.99
N HIS A 123 8.34 24.55 6.36
CA HIS A 123 7.61 25.75 5.96
C HIS A 123 7.62 25.89 4.43
N TYR A 124 8.80 25.75 3.81
CA TYR A 124 8.94 25.77 2.36
C TYR A 124 8.12 24.69 1.67
N ASN A 125 8.17 23.44 2.16
CA ASN A 125 7.40 22.35 1.57
C ASN A 125 5.89 22.57 1.64
N CYS A 126 5.37 23.13 2.74
CA CYS A 126 3.95 23.47 2.85
C CYS A 126 3.54 24.53 1.82
N LEU A 127 4.33 25.60 1.69
CA LEU A 127 4.08 26.69 0.75
C LEU A 127 4.14 26.22 -0.71
N LEU A 128 5.20 25.49 -1.06
CA LEU A 128 5.38 24.93 -2.40
C LEU A 128 4.25 23.95 -2.76
N TYR A 129 3.85 23.09 -1.83
CA TYR A 129 2.73 22.17 -2.04
C TYR A 129 1.41 22.90 -2.29
N LEU A 130 1.08 23.91 -1.47
CA LEU A 130 -0.13 24.71 -1.62
C LEU A 130 -0.16 25.42 -2.97
N CYS A 131 0.90 26.14 -3.32
CA CYS A 131 0.96 26.91 -4.56
C CYS A 131 0.98 25.99 -5.80
N SER A 132 1.64 24.83 -5.73
CA SER A 132 1.67 23.86 -6.84
C SER A 132 0.31 23.21 -7.07
N ASN A 133 -0.46 22.94 -6.02
CA ASN A 133 -1.83 22.44 -6.18
C ASN A 133 -2.77 23.51 -6.72
N ALA A 134 -2.63 24.76 -6.24
CA ALA A 134 -3.39 25.89 -6.77
C ALA A 134 -3.19 26.03 -8.27
N ALA A 135 -1.92 26.09 -8.72
CA ALA A 135 -1.57 26.17 -10.12
C ALA A 135 -2.15 25.00 -10.94
N ALA A 136 -2.18 23.79 -10.38
CA ALA A 136 -2.77 22.62 -11.04
C ALA A 136 -4.29 22.65 -11.15
N GLU A 137 -4.99 23.23 -10.17
CA GLU A 137 -6.46 23.26 -10.14
C GLU A 137 -7.05 24.43 -10.92
N SER A 138 -6.49 25.63 -10.77
CA SER A 138 -7.03 26.87 -11.36
C SER A 138 -6.27 27.35 -12.59
N GLY A 139 -5.09 26.80 -12.90
CA GLY A 139 -4.20 27.35 -13.93
C GLY A 139 -3.67 28.74 -13.57
N ASP A 140 -3.66 29.08 -12.28
CA ASP A 140 -3.24 30.39 -11.78
C ASP A 140 -1.74 30.61 -12.03
N ALA A 141 -1.45 31.53 -12.96
CA ALA A 141 -0.09 31.89 -13.35
C ALA A 141 0.67 32.61 -12.23
N ASP A 142 -0.02 33.33 -11.35
CA ASP A 142 0.61 33.95 -10.19
C ASP A 142 1.01 32.90 -9.17
N ALA A 143 0.15 31.92 -8.89
CA ALA A 143 0.52 30.78 -8.04
C ALA A 143 1.71 30.01 -8.61
N ALA A 144 1.76 29.80 -9.92
CA ALA A 144 2.90 29.18 -10.61
C ALA A 144 4.19 29.99 -10.44
N ARG A 145 4.13 31.31 -10.62
CA ARG A 145 5.28 32.21 -10.40
C ARG A 145 5.75 32.17 -8.94
N ARG A 146 4.84 32.18 -7.97
CA ARG A 146 5.17 32.10 -6.54
C ARG A 146 5.94 30.82 -6.18
N VAL A 147 5.63 29.68 -6.82
CA VAL A 147 6.40 28.44 -6.58
C VAL A 147 7.88 28.62 -6.93
N PHE A 148 8.19 29.23 -8.08
CA PHE A 148 9.58 29.49 -8.48
C PHE A 148 10.27 30.49 -7.55
N GLU A 149 9.58 31.56 -7.14
CA GLU A 149 10.10 32.55 -6.18
C GLU A 149 10.44 31.90 -4.83
N ILE A 150 9.51 31.12 -4.29
CA ILE A 150 9.66 30.44 -2.99
C ILE A 150 10.78 29.39 -3.05
N PHE A 151 10.90 28.66 -4.16
CA PHE A 151 11.97 27.69 -4.36
C PHE A 151 13.35 28.37 -4.46
N ALA A 152 13.46 29.47 -5.22
CA ALA A 152 14.70 30.24 -5.32
C ALA A 152 15.10 30.84 -3.97
N ALA A 153 14.14 31.33 -3.18
CA ALA A 153 14.39 31.82 -1.82
C ALA A 153 14.88 30.72 -0.88
N MET A 154 14.33 29.51 -0.99
CA MET A 154 14.77 28.33 -0.25
C MET A 154 16.24 27.99 -0.54
N GLU A 155 16.63 27.98 -1.81
CA GLU A 155 18.02 27.74 -2.24
C GLU A 155 18.96 28.87 -1.77
N ALA A 156 18.53 30.14 -1.89
CA ALA A 156 19.31 31.29 -1.45
C ALA A 156 19.57 31.31 0.06
N GLN A 157 18.68 30.72 0.85
CA GLN A 157 18.83 30.56 2.30
C GLN A 157 19.61 29.30 2.69
N GLY A 158 20.12 28.53 1.72
CA GLY A 158 20.89 27.30 1.97
C GLY A 158 20.04 26.15 2.54
N VAL A 159 18.72 26.17 2.31
CA VAL A 159 17.84 25.08 2.74
C VAL A 159 17.77 24.05 1.62
N GLU A 160 18.38 22.89 1.84
CA GLU A 160 18.48 21.84 0.82
C GLU A 160 17.11 21.23 0.42
N PRO A 161 16.80 21.14 -0.88
CA PRO A 161 15.60 20.47 -1.39
C PRO A 161 15.55 19.00 -0.99
N ASN A 162 14.35 18.52 -0.66
CA ASN A 162 14.10 17.09 -0.50
C ASN A 162 13.13 16.55 -1.56
N GLU A 163 12.79 15.27 -1.47
CA GLU A 163 11.87 14.62 -2.41
C GLU A 163 10.49 15.31 -2.46
N ALA A 164 9.98 15.86 -1.35
CA ALA A 164 8.71 16.57 -1.33
C ALA A 164 8.80 17.94 -2.03
N THR A 165 9.92 18.65 -1.84
CA THR A 165 10.21 19.92 -2.51
C THR A 165 10.19 19.75 -4.03
N LEU A 166 10.99 18.80 -4.51
CA LEU A 166 11.13 18.54 -5.95
C LEU A 166 9.84 17.92 -6.53
N THR A 167 9.06 17.17 -5.76
CA THR A 167 7.75 16.66 -6.20
C THR A 167 6.75 17.81 -6.42
N SER A 168 6.82 18.87 -5.61
CA SER A 168 5.96 20.05 -5.80
C SER A 168 6.30 20.76 -7.12
N LEU A 169 7.60 20.90 -7.44
CA LEU A 169 8.03 21.42 -8.74
C LEU A 169 7.59 20.56 -9.92
N ALA A 170 7.66 19.23 -9.79
CA ALA A 170 7.16 18.32 -10.83
C ALA A 170 5.65 18.46 -11.06
N ARG A 171 4.87 18.71 -9.99
CA ARG A 171 3.41 19.01 -10.10
C ARG A 171 3.16 20.32 -10.82
N LEU A 172 3.96 21.35 -10.53
CA LEU A 172 3.86 22.62 -11.22
C LEU A 172 4.15 22.47 -12.73
N ALA A 173 5.23 21.78 -13.09
CA ALA A 173 5.58 21.54 -14.49
C ALA A 173 4.46 20.77 -15.23
N ALA A 174 3.90 19.74 -14.58
CA ALA A 174 2.75 19.00 -15.10
C ALA A 174 1.50 19.89 -15.28
N ALA A 175 1.22 20.79 -14.34
CA ALA A 175 0.14 21.77 -14.44
C ALA A 175 0.33 22.75 -15.62
N GLY A 176 1.57 23.17 -15.85
CA GLY A 176 1.99 23.97 -17.00
C GLY A 176 1.97 23.23 -18.34
N ARG A 177 1.48 21.98 -18.37
CA ARG A 177 1.48 21.08 -19.54
C ARG A 177 2.87 20.80 -20.10
N ASP A 178 3.88 20.78 -19.23
CA ASP A 178 5.26 20.42 -19.58
C ASP A 178 5.64 19.08 -18.90
N PRO A 179 5.24 17.94 -19.50
CA PRO A 179 5.56 16.62 -18.96
C PRO A 179 7.07 16.32 -19.00
N ALA A 180 7.80 16.89 -19.96
CA ALA A 180 9.24 16.72 -20.10
C ALA A 180 10.00 17.39 -18.95
N MET A 181 9.64 18.63 -18.61
CA MET A 181 10.17 19.30 -17.44
C MET A 181 9.82 18.54 -16.16
N ALA A 182 8.57 18.10 -16.00
CA ALA A 182 8.14 17.33 -14.83
C ALA A 182 9.00 16.06 -14.65
N PHE A 183 9.27 15.33 -15.74
CA PHE A 183 10.12 14.15 -15.68
C PHE A 183 11.60 14.49 -15.46
N SER A 184 12.10 15.59 -16.03
CA SER A 184 13.47 16.05 -15.81
C SER A 184 13.74 16.36 -14.33
N VAL A 185 12.76 16.92 -13.61
CA VAL A 185 12.85 17.16 -12.17
C VAL A 185 13.00 15.85 -11.40
N VAL A 186 12.27 14.81 -11.79
CA VAL A 186 12.40 13.47 -11.18
C VAL A 186 13.77 12.84 -11.46
N ARG A 187 14.29 12.96 -12.69
CA ARG A 187 15.65 12.50 -13.01
C ARG A 187 16.71 13.27 -12.22
N ARG A 188 16.52 14.57 -12.00
CA ARG A 188 17.40 15.41 -11.16
C ARG A 188 17.40 14.97 -9.69
N MET A 189 16.25 14.60 -9.12
CA MET A 189 16.19 14.04 -7.75
C MET A 189 17.16 12.87 -7.62
N ALA A 190 17.09 11.93 -8.56
CA ALA A 190 17.94 10.75 -8.56
C ALA A 190 19.43 11.07 -8.72
N ALA A 191 19.77 12.01 -9.62
CA ALA A 191 21.15 12.44 -9.81
C ALA A 191 21.73 13.11 -8.55
N ALA A 192 20.90 13.75 -7.74
CA ALA A 192 21.27 14.34 -6.45
C ALA A 192 21.27 13.33 -5.29
N GLY A 193 21.11 12.03 -5.55
CA GLY A 193 21.03 11.00 -4.51
C GLY A 193 19.74 11.02 -3.68
N ILE A 194 18.71 11.75 -4.13
CA ILE A 194 17.39 11.81 -3.50
C ILE A 194 16.51 10.75 -4.18
N PRO A 195 16.18 9.63 -3.50
CA PRO A 195 15.42 8.55 -4.13
C PRO A 195 13.98 9.00 -4.45
N PRO A 196 13.56 9.02 -5.73
CA PRO A 196 12.20 9.35 -6.09
C PRO A 196 11.20 8.33 -5.55
N ARG A 197 9.97 8.78 -5.27
CA ARG A 197 8.87 7.93 -4.84
C ARG A 197 7.79 7.90 -5.92
N LEU A 198 6.80 7.02 -5.77
CA LEU A 198 5.66 6.97 -6.71
C LEU A 198 5.02 8.35 -6.92
N ARG A 199 4.81 9.10 -5.83
CA ARG A 199 4.26 10.46 -5.87
C ARG A 199 5.11 11.47 -6.65
N SER A 200 6.41 11.23 -6.79
CA SER A 200 7.32 12.05 -7.57
C SER A 200 7.11 11.83 -9.08
N TYR A 201 6.84 10.58 -9.48
CA TYR A 201 6.59 10.21 -10.87
C TYR A 201 5.17 10.51 -11.36
N SER A 202 4.16 10.36 -10.49
CA SER A 202 2.75 10.51 -10.86
C SER A 202 2.46 11.77 -11.69
N PRO A 203 2.98 12.98 -11.36
CA PRO A 203 2.72 14.19 -12.15
C PRO A 203 3.19 14.08 -13.60
N ALA A 204 4.43 13.62 -13.81
CA ALA A 204 4.99 13.47 -15.15
C ALA A 204 4.24 12.40 -15.95
N LEU A 205 3.97 11.25 -15.33
CA LEU A 205 3.22 10.16 -15.97
C LEU A 205 1.83 10.63 -16.41
N PHE A 206 1.08 11.27 -15.51
CA PHE A 206 -0.26 11.75 -15.83
C PHE A 206 -0.25 12.86 -16.89
N ALA A 207 0.75 13.74 -16.88
CA ALA A 207 0.91 14.78 -17.89
C ALA A 207 1.16 14.20 -19.29
N TYR A 208 2.05 13.20 -19.43
CA TYR A 208 2.25 12.48 -20.69
C TYR A 208 0.98 11.75 -21.14
N CYS A 209 0.31 11.04 -20.24
CA CYS A 209 -0.96 10.36 -20.54
C CYS A 209 -2.05 11.35 -20.99
N TYR A 210 -2.15 12.53 -20.36
CA TYR A 210 -3.10 13.57 -20.75
C TYR A 210 -2.78 14.17 -22.12
N ALA A 211 -1.50 14.35 -22.43
CA ALA A 211 -1.03 14.78 -23.75
C ALA A 211 -1.20 13.70 -24.84
N ARG A 212 -1.69 12.50 -24.48
CA ARG A 212 -1.74 11.30 -25.33
C ARG A 212 -0.37 10.90 -25.88
N ASP A 213 0.70 11.30 -25.19
CA ASP A 213 2.07 10.91 -25.51
C ASP A 213 2.39 9.62 -24.76
N ALA A 214 2.21 8.54 -25.51
CA ALA A 214 2.32 7.21 -24.98
C ALA A 214 3.80 6.78 -24.87
N ASP A 215 4.70 7.31 -25.70
CA ASP A 215 6.13 7.03 -25.64
C ASP A 215 6.77 7.69 -24.40
N GLY A 216 6.45 8.97 -24.15
CA GLY A 216 6.88 9.66 -22.94
C GLY A 216 6.37 8.97 -21.65
N ALA A 217 5.11 8.50 -21.66
CA ALA A 217 4.57 7.72 -20.54
C ALA A 217 5.32 6.39 -20.32
N ALA A 218 5.74 5.72 -21.41
CA ALA A 218 6.52 4.49 -21.34
C ALA A 218 7.95 4.75 -20.81
N GLU A 219 8.58 5.87 -21.16
CA GLU A 219 9.87 6.26 -20.59
C GLU A 219 9.79 6.49 -19.07
N VAL A 220 8.70 7.13 -18.61
CA VAL A 220 8.46 7.32 -17.17
C VAL A 220 8.30 5.98 -16.47
N GLU A 221 7.50 5.06 -17.02
CA GLU A 221 7.32 3.71 -16.46
C GLU A 221 8.62 2.91 -16.45
N ALA A 222 9.47 3.05 -17.48
CA ALA A 222 10.77 2.39 -17.55
C ALA A 222 11.72 2.88 -16.45
N ASP A 223 11.80 4.19 -16.21
CA ASP A 223 12.62 4.76 -15.13
C ASP A 223 12.07 4.37 -13.74
N MET A 224 10.74 4.33 -13.56
CA MET A 224 10.11 3.80 -12.35
C MET A 224 10.55 2.35 -12.07
N ASN A 225 10.48 1.48 -13.07
CA ASN A 225 10.90 0.08 -12.94
C ASN A 225 12.40 -0.04 -12.63
N ALA A 226 13.26 0.75 -13.29
CA ALA A 226 14.69 0.76 -13.05
C ALA A 226 15.07 1.16 -11.61
N ARG A 227 14.19 1.91 -10.94
CA ARG A 227 14.36 2.34 -9.54
C ARG A 227 13.50 1.56 -8.55
N ALA A 228 12.89 0.46 -8.97
CA ALA A 228 12.00 -0.37 -8.17
C ALA A 228 10.82 0.41 -7.54
N VAL A 229 10.34 1.46 -8.22
CA VAL A 229 9.12 2.18 -7.84
C VAL A 229 7.93 1.51 -8.51
N VAL A 230 7.14 0.80 -7.70
CA VAL A 230 5.99 0.03 -8.17
C VAL A 230 4.78 0.96 -8.37
N PRO A 231 4.13 0.96 -9.56
CA PRO A 231 2.92 1.74 -9.80
C PRO A 231 1.73 1.16 -9.02
N GLU A 232 0.84 2.04 -8.57
CA GLU A 232 -0.47 1.66 -8.03
C GLU A 232 -1.53 1.66 -9.14
N GLU A 233 -2.77 1.29 -8.78
CA GLU A 233 -3.89 1.19 -9.73
C GLU A 233 -4.08 2.48 -10.54
N THR A 234 -3.92 3.66 -9.93
CA THR A 234 -4.14 4.93 -10.64
C THR A 234 -3.16 5.16 -11.79
N GLU A 235 -1.89 4.83 -11.59
CA GLU A 235 -0.84 4.93 -12.60
C GLU A 235 -1.03 3.87 -13.69
N LEU A 236 -1.37 2.63 -13.30
CA LEU A 236 -1.69 1.55 -14.25
C LEU A 236 -2.92 1.88 -15.11
N ALA A 237 -3.96 2.46 -14.53
CA ALA A 237 -5.16 2.87 -15.26
C ALA A 237 -4.86 4.00 -16.27
N ALA A 238 -3.96 4.93 -15.93
CA ALA A 238 -3.52 5.97 -16.85
C ALA A 238 -2.70 5.39 -18.02
N LEU A 239 -1.78 4.47 -17.72
CA LEU A 239 -1.02 3.72 -18.73
C LEU A 239 -1.94 2.88 -19.63
N LEU A 240 -2.94 2.20 -19.07
CA LEU A 240 -3.94 1.47 -19.86
C LEU A 240 -4.68 2.40 -20.82
N ARG A 241 -5.15 3.55 -20.31
CA ARG A 241 -5.89 4.53 -21.10
C ARG A 241 -5.04 5.05 -22.25
N VAL A 242 -3.83 5.54 -21.99
CA VAL A 242 -3.01 6.16 -23.05
C VAL A 242 -2.65 5.14 -24.13
N ASN A 243 -2.36 3.88 -23.76
CA ASN A 243 -2.06 2.83 -24.73
C ASN A 243 -3.30 2.39 -25.53
N ALA A 244 -4.48 2.32 -24.89
CA ALA A 244 -5.73 2.03 -25.57
C ALA A 244 -6.08 3.15 -26.57
N ASP A 245 -5.96 4.40 -26.13
CA ASP A 245 -6.23 5.61 -26.92
C ASP A 245 -5.32 5.77 -28.13
N THR A 246 -4.09 5.24 -28.05
CA THR A 246 -3.09 5.26 -29.13
C THR A 246 -3.02 3.94 -29.91
N GLY A 247 -3.92 2.99 -29.63
CA GLY A 247 -4.02 1.72 -30.36
C GLY A 247 -2.85 0.75 -30.12
N ARG A 248 -2.06 0.93 -29.06
CA ARG A 248 -0.89 0.10 -28.74
C ARG A 248 -1.31 -1.18 -28.01
N ALA A 249 -1.89 -2.11 -28.77
CA ALA A 249 -2.53 -3.33 -28.26
C ALA A 249 -1.61 -4.19 -27.37
N ASP A 250 -0.34 -4.35 -27.75
CA ASP A 250 0.62 -5.15 -26.98
C ASP A 250 0.91 -4.53 -25.61
N GLU A 251 1.00 -3.20 -25.56
CA GLU A 251 1.17 -2.47 -24.31
C GLU A 251 -0.10 -2.55 -23.44
N VAL A 252 -1.30 -2.48 -24.03
CA VAL A 252 -2.53 -2.74 -23.27
C VAL A 252 -2.52 -4.14 -22.66
N TYR A 253 -2.11 -5.16 -23.41
CA TYR A 253 -1.98 -6.53 -22.89
C TYR A 253 -0.99 -6.62 -21.72
N ARG A 254 0.19 -6.00 -21.89
CA ARG A 254 1.24 -5.97 -20.86
C ARG A 254 0.75 -5.28 -19.58
N VAL A 255 0.12 -4.11 -19.70
CA VAL A 255 -0.34 -3.35 -18.53
C VAL A 255 -1.55 -4.04 -17.87
N LEU A 256 -2.44 -4.71 -18.62
CA LEU A 256 -3.50 -5.53 -18.03
C LEU A 256 -2.94 -6.66 -17.16
N HIS A 257 -1.86 -7.30 -17.59
CA HIS A 257 -1.17 -8.30 -16.75
C HIS A 257 -0.53 -7.69 -15.52
N ARG A 258 0.06 -6.50 -15.61
CA ARG A 258 0.54 -5.77 -14.42
C ARG A 258 -0.60 -5.45 -13.46
N THR A 259 -1.76 -5.04 -13.97
CA THR A 259 -2.95 -4.79 -13.15
C THR A 259 -3.46 -6.06 -12.49
N ARG A 260 -3.43 -7.20 -13.20
CA ARG A 260 -3.77 -8.53 -12.62
C ARG A 260 -2.85 -8.87 -11.44
N THR A 261 -1.55 -8.67 -11.56
CA THR A 261 -0.59 -9.05 -10.51
C THR A 261 -0.53 -8.07 -9.35
N LEU A 262 -0.59 -6.76 -9.62
CA LEU A 262 -0.40 -5.71 -8.61
C LEU A 262 -1.70 -5.29 -7.91
N VAL A 263 -2.83 -5.37 -8.61
CA VAL A 263 -4.11 -4.82 -8.13
C VAL A 263 -5.15 -5.92 -7.88
N ARG A 264 -5.20 -6.93 -8.76
CA ARG A 264 -6.14 -8.08 -8.75
C ARG A 264 -7.61 -7.72 -8.99
N GLN A 265 -8.15 -6.77 -8.23
CA GLN A 265 -9.52 -6.27 -8.34
C GLN A 265 -9.51 -4.78 -8.61
N VAL A 266 -10.18 -4.34 -9.67
CA VAL A 266 -10.12 -2.95 -10.12
C VAL A 266 -11.32 -2.15 -9.64
N CYS A 267 -11.12 -0.85 -9.42
CA CYS A 267 -12.19 0.08 -9.17
C CYS A 267 -13.01 0.36 -10.44
N GLU A 268 -14.20 0.93 -10.26
CA GLU A 268 -15.13 1.25 -11.35
C GLU A 268 -14.51 2.15 -12.44
N ALA A 269 -13.64 3.09 -12.08
CA ALA A 269 -13.00 3.97 -13.07
C ALA A 269 -12.04 3.19 -13.98
N THR A 270 -11.23 2.29 -13.42
CA THR A 270 -10.32 1.43 -14.18
C THR A 270 -11.11 0.41 -15.02
N ALA A 271 -12.18 -0.16 -14.45
CA ALA A 271 -13.10 -1.04 -15.16
C ALA A 271 -13.63 -0.42 -16.46
N GLN A 272 -14.04 0.85 -16.41
CA GLN A 272 -14.52 1.58 -17.58
C GLN A 272 -13.45 1.75 -18.66
N VAL A 273 -12.18 1.94 -18.28
CA VAL A 273 -11.06 1.99 -19.24
C VAL A 273 -10.90 0.65 -19.95
N VAL A 274 -10.96 -0.45 -19.20
CA VAL A 274 -10.80 -1.79 -19.77
C VAL A 274 -12.01 -2.17 -20.64
N GLU A 275 -13.22 -1.85 -20.20
CA GLU A 275 -14.43 -2.01 -21.01
C GLU A 275 -14.37 -1.21 -22.31
N ALA A 276 -13.87 0.03 -22.27
CA ALA A 276 -13.72 0.87 -23.45
C ALA A 276 -12.70 0.27 -24.44
N TRP A 277 -11.58 -0.27 -23.94
CA TRP A 277 -10.62 -0.99 -24.78
C TRP A 277 -11.30 -2.15 -25.52
N PHE A 278 -11.96 -3.07 -24.82
CA PHE A 278 -12.56 -4.24 -25.46
C PHE A 278 -13.71 -3.91 -26.42
N ARG A 279 -14.37 -2.75 -26.26
CA ARG A 279 -15.38 -2.26 -27.22
C ARG A 279 -14.80 -1.50 -28.41
N SER A 280 -13.48 -1.31 -28.47
CA SER A 280 -12.83 -0.56 -29.55
C SER A 280 -12.48 -1.46 -30.74
N ASP A 281 -12.42 -0.86 -31.93
CA ASP A 281 -11.96 -1.54 -33.14
C ASP A 281 -10.49 -1.99 -33.03
N ALA A 282 -9.66 -1.23 -32.30
CA ALA A 282 -8.28 -1.60 -32.05
C ALA A 282 -8.16 -2.95 -31.30
N ALA A 283 -9.05 -3.21 -30.33
CA ALA A 283 -9.09 -4.50 -29.65
C ALA A 283 -9.62 -5.64 -30.54
N ALA A 284 -10.54 -5.34 -31.47
CA ALA A 284 -11.07 -6.31 -32.41
C ALA A 284 -10.00 -6.82 -33.40
N GLU A 285 -9.05 -5.95 -33.76
CA GLU A 285 -7.95 -6.27 -34.67
C GLU A 285 -6.66 -6.72 -33.96
N ALA A 286 -6.57 -6.60 -32.63
CA ALA A 286 -5.36 -6.87 -31.86
C ALA A 286 -4.91 -8.34 -31.84
N GLY A 287 -5.85 -9.28 -32.01
CA GLY A 287 -5.58 -10.71 -31.83
C GLY A 287 -5.28 -11.46 -33.13
N VAL A 288 -4.89 -12.73 -32.96
CA VAL A 288 -4.55 -13.63 -34.06
C VAL A 288 -5.66 -14.65 -34.33
N GLU A 289 -5.92 -14.96 -35.60
CA GLU A 289 -6.94 -15.94 -36.00
C GLU A 289 -6.56 -17.38 -35.64
N LYS A 290 -5.26 -17.71 -35.69
CA LYS A 290 -4.74 -19.05 -35.43
C LYS A 290 -3.58 -18.96 -34.44
N TRP A 291 -3.59 -19.85 -33.45
CA TRP A 291 -2.55 -19.93 -32.42
C TRP A 291 -2.20 -21.38 -32.08
N ASP A 292 -0.99 -21.58 -31.55
CA ASP A 292 -0.56 -22.88 -31.04
C ASP A 292 -1.18 -23.12 -29.65
N ALA A 293 -2.25 -23.90 -29.62
CA ALA A 293 -2.94 -24.27 -28.39
C ALA A 293 -2.02 -25.01 -27.39
N ARG A 294 -0.95 -25.67 -27.84
CA ARG A 294 0.03 -26.29 -26.93
C ARG A 294 0.82 -25.22 -26.18
N LYS A 295 1.30 -24.18 -26.86
CA LYS A 295 2.00 -23.05 -26.22
C LYS A 295 1.10 -22.31 -25.23
N VAL A 296 -0.17 -22.11 -25.56
CA VAL A 296 -1.14 -21.52 -24.63
C VAL A 296 -1.27 -22.37 -23.37
N ARG A 297 -1.48 -23.69 -23.51
CA ARG A 297 -1.57 -24.61 -22.36
C ARG A 297 -0.29 -24.62 -21.52
N GLU A 298 0.88 -24.62 -22.15
CA GLU A 298 2.16 -24.53 -21.45
C GLU A 298 2.30 -23.19 -20.70
N GLY A 299 1.85 -22.10 -21.31
CA GLY A 299 1.76 -20.78 -20.68
C GLY A 299 0.88 -20.80 -19.43
N VAL A 300 -0.32 -21.38 -19.52
CA VAL A 300 -1.25 -21.52 -18.37
C VAL A 300 -0.59 -22.26 -17.21
N VAL A 301 0.08 -23.39 -17.49
CA VAL A 301 0.76 -24.16 -16.45
C VAL A 301 1.91 -23.37 -15.83
N LYS A 302 2.73 -22.71 -16.64
CA LYS A 302 3.83 -21.85 -16.14
C LYS A 302 3.33 -20.64 -15.36
N GLY A 303 2.15 -20.14 -15.71
CA GLY A 303 1.54 -18.97 -15.09
C GLY A 303 0.84 -19.23 -13.76
N GLY A 304 0.81 -20.48 -13.27
CA GLY A 304 0.08 -20.84 -12.04
C GLY A 304 -1.40 -21.18 -12.25
N GLY A 305 -1.84 -21.32 -13.51
CA GLY A 305 -3.18 -21.82 -13.87
C GLY A 305 -4.20 -20.77 -14.30
N ASP A 306 -3.92 -19.48 -14.20
CA ASP A 306 -4.88 -18.38 -14.44
C ASP A 306 -4.60 -17.53 -15.67
N TRP A 307 -3.38 -17.55 -16.21
CA TRP A 307 -3.00 -16.73 -17.37
C TRP A 307 -1.96 -17.45 -18.25
N HIS A 308 -1.93 -17.12 -19.55
CA HIS A 308 -1.05 -17.83 -20.50
C HIS A 308 0.10 -16.98 -21.09
N GLY A 309 -0.05 -15.66 -21.15
CA GLY A 309 1.01 -14.75 -21.59
C GLY A 309 1.44 -14.86 -23.04
N GLN A 310 0.56 -15.32 -23.92
CA GLN A 310 0.85 -15.51 -25.35
C GLN A 310 0.29 -14.37 -26.23
N GLY A 311 -0.07 -13.23 -25.64
CA GLY A 311 -0.71 -12.12 -26.35
C GLY A 311 -2.22 -12.33 -26.55
N TRP A 312 -2.81 -11.52 -27.43
CA TRP A 312 -4.24 -11.56 -27.77
C TRP A 312 -4.57 -12.75 -28.67
N LEU A 313 -5.62 -13.51 -28.34
CA LEU A 313 -6.10 -14.66 -29.10
C LEU A 313 -7.49 -14.39 -29.66
N GLY A 314 -7.77 -14.89 -30.85
CA GLY A 314 -9.03 -14.62 -31.56
C GLY A 314 -8.97 -13.34 -32.37
N LYS A 315 -9.89 -13.18 -33.31
CA LYS A 315 -10.02 -11.96 -34.12
C LYS A 315 -11.50 -11.59 -34.26
N GLY A 316 -11.78 -10.28 -34.35
CA GLY A 316 -13.12 -9.74 -34.49
C GLY A 316 -13.64 -9.09 -33.21
N GLN A 317 -14.88 -8.60 -33.27
CA GLN A 317 -15.49 -7.83 -32.20
C GLN A 317 -15.63 -8.65 -30.91
N TRP A 318 -15.27 -8.06 -29.78
CA TRP A 318 -15.42 -8.68 -28.47
C TRP A 318 -16.86 -8.56 -27.96
N ASP A 319 -17.38 -9.63 -27.37
CA ASP A 319 -18.66 -9.61 -26.68
C ASP A 319 -18.51 -9.13 -25.22
N VAL A 320 -18.69 -7.83 -24.99
CA VAL A 320 -18.41 -7.18 -23.69
C VAL A 320 -19.68 -6.91 -22.88
N GLY A 321 -19.77 -7.47 -21.67
CA GLY A 321 -20.89 -7.20 -20.75
C GLY A 321 -20.53 -7.44 -19.29
N ARG A 322 -21.24 -6.75 -18.40
CA ARG A 322 -21.10 -6.93 -16.94
C ARG A 322 -21.89 -8.14 -16.47
N SER A 323 -21.32 -8.87 -15.52
CA SER A 323 -21.91 -10.07 -14.92
C SER A 323 -21.44 -10.23 -13.48
N GLU A 324 -22.09 -11.13 -12.75
CA GLU A 324 -21.67 -11.60 -11.45
C GLU A 324 -21.20 -13.06 -11.54
N MET A 325 -20.43 -13.49 -10.53
CA MET A 325 -20.03 -14.89 -10.34
C MET A 325 -20.98 -15.55 -9.35
N ASP A 326 -21.38 -16.79 -9.63
CA ASP A 326 -22.13 -17.59 -8.67
C ASP A 326 -21.23 -18.06 -7.51
N LYS A 327 -21.84 -18.70 -6.50
CA LYS A 327 -21.12 -19.24 -5.33
C LYS A 327 -20.05 -20.29 -5.64
N ASN A 328 -20.06 -20.85 -6.86
CA ASN A 328 -19.10 -21.85 -7.33
C ASN A 328 -18.00 -21.22 -8.21
N GLY A 329 -18.02 -19.90 -8.41
CA GLY A 329 -17.09 -19.17 -9.27
C GLY A 329 -17.45 -19.23 -10.76
N THR A 330 -18.71 -19.51 -11.11
CA THR A 330 -19.19 -19.58 -12.50
C THR A 330 -19.77 -18.25 -12.94
N CYS A 331 -19.35 -17.75 -14.11
CA CYS A 331 -19.86 -16.52 -14.69
C CYS A 331 -21.31 -16.69 -15.17
N GLN A 332 -22.22 -15.85 -14.69
CA GLN A 332 -23.64 -15.93 -15.05
C GLN A 332 -23.94 -15.56 -16.51
N ARG A 333 -23.00 -14.91 -17.22
CA ARG A 333 -23.17 -14.49 -18.62
C ARG A 333 -22.62 -15.50 -19.64
N CYS A 334 -21.38 -15.96 -19.46
CA CYS A 334 -20.74 -16.88 -20.42
C CYS A 334 -20.70 -18.34 -19.94
N GLY A 335 -21.09 -18.63 -18.69
CA GLY A 335 -21.06 -19.99 -18.14
C GLY A 335 -19.66 -20.51 -17.78
N GLU A 336 -18.61 -19.73 -18.03
CA GLU A 336 -17.23 -20.12 -17.72
C GLU A 336 -16.95 -20.10 -16.22
N LYS A 337 -16.14 -21.05 -15.76
CA LYS A 337 -15.77 -21.19 -14.35
C LYS A 337 -14.38 -20.60 -14.09
N LEU A 338 -14.29 -19.66 -13.16
CA LEU A 338 -13.01 -19.12 -12.71
C LEU A 338 -12.13 -20.20 -12.07
N VAL A 339 -10.82 -20.06 -12.25
CA VAL A 339 -9.81 -20.95 -11.69
C VAL A 339 -9.51 -20.58 -10.24
N CYS A 340 -9.28 -21.58 -9.39
CA CYS A 340 -8.71 -21.37 -8.06
C CYS A 340 -7.19 -21.30 -8.21
N ILE A 341 -6.61 -20.16 -7.84
CA ILE A 341 -5.17 -19.89 -7.97
C ILE A 341 -4.52 -20.22 -6.63
N ASP A 342 -3.62 -21.21 -6.65
CA ASP A 342 -2.80 -21.51 -5.48
C ASP A 342 -1.72 -20.44 -5.33
N ILE A 343 -1.45 -20.03 -4.10
CA ILE A 343 -0.31 -19.14 -3.79
C ILE A 343 0.97 -19.95 -4.01
N ASP A 344 1.96 -19.36 -4.70
CA ASP A 344 3.23 -20.02 -4.96
C ASP A 344 3.92 -20.41 -3.62
N PRO A 345 4.38 -21.66 -3.45
CA PRO A 345 5.04 -22.09 -2.22
C PRO A 345 6.25 -21.24 -1.82
N SER A 346 7.01 -20.71 -2.79
CA SER A 346 8.16 -19.84 -2.56
C SER A 346 7.76 -18.44 -2.12
N GLU A 347 6.65 -17.90 -2.65
CA GLU A 347 6.06 -16.65 -2.15
C GLU A 347 5.59 -16.81 -0.70
N ALA A 348 4.93 -17.93 -0.38
CA ALA A 348 4.51 -18.24 0.98
C ALA A 348 5.70 -18.36 1.96
N GLU A 349 6.81 -18.96 1.51
CA GLU A 349 8.04 -19.05 2.31
C GLU A 349 8.72 -17.69 2.50
N SER A 350 8.83 -16.89 1.44
CA SER A 350 9.35 -15.52 1.49
C SER A 350 8.53 -14.63 2.41
N PHE A 351 7.20 -14.75 2.34
CA PHE A 351 6.27 -14.06 3.23
C PHE A 351 6.46 -14.50 4.68
N SER A 352 6.60 -15.80 4.94
CA SER A 352 6.86 -16.35 6.29
C SER A 352 8.17 -15.81 6.89
N LYS A 353 9.23 -15.74 6.08
CA LYS A 353 10.52 -15.17 6.50
C LYS A 353 10.38 -13.68 6.83
N SER A 354 9.74 -12.91 5.95
CA SER A 354 9.50 -11.47 6.14
C SER A 354 8.65 -11.20 7.38
N LEU A 355 7.64 -12.03 7.63
CA LEU A 355 6.79 -11.97 8.82
C LEU A 355 7.61 -12.21 10.09
N THR A 356 8.49 -13.21 10.07
CA THR A 356 9.38 -13.53 11.19
C THR A 356 10.34 -12.37 11.49
N GLU A 357 10.94 -11.79 10.46
CA GLU A 357 11.83 -10.63 10.61
C GLU A 357 11.09 -9.41 11.18
N LEU A 358 9.85 -9.17 10.73
CA LEU A 358 9.04 -8.04 11.21
C LEU A 358 8.56 -8.25 12.64
N ALA A 359 8.13 -9.47 12.98
CA ALA A 359 7.77 -9.86 14.33
C ALA A 359 8.99 -9.72 15.27
N CYS A 360 10.16 -10.24 14.90
CA CYS A 360 11.36 -10.14 15.75
C CYS A 360 11.88 -8.71 15.95
N LYS A 361 11.54 -7.77 15.05
CA LYS A 361 11.87 -6.33 15.20
C LYS A 361 10.93 -5.61 16.16
N ARG A 362 9.69 -6.07 16.30
CA ARG A 362 8.63 -5.41 17.08
C ARG A 362 8.35 -6.09 18.41
N GLU A 363 8.54 -7.40 18.47
CA GLU A 363 8.36 -8.26 19.62
C GLU A 363 9.69 -8.52 20.35
N VAL A 364 9.59 -9.02 21.57
CA VAL A 364 10.75 -9.60 22.25
C VAL A 364 11.14 -10.87 21.48
N ARG A 365 12.29 -10.84 20.79
CA ARG A 365 12.76 -11.91 19.89
C ARG A 365 12.63 -13.31 20.49
N ASP A 366 12.98 -13.48 21.76
CA ASP A 366 12.92 -14.78 22.45
C ASP A 366 11.50 -15.30 22.62
N ASP A 367 10.50 -14.43 22.76
CA ASP A 367 9.09 -14.81 22.84
C ASP A 367 8.57 -15.40 21.54
N PHE A 368 8.93 -14.76 20.42
CA PHE A 368 8.51 -15.24 19.10
C PHE A 368 9.22 -16.54 18.72
N VAL A 369 10.53 -16.66 18.96
CA VAL A 369 11.28 -17.90 18.72
C VAL A 369 10.70 -19.07 19.55
N ARG A 370 10.34 -18.83 20.81
CA ARG A 370 9.66 -19.84 21.65
C ARG A 370 8.33 -20.30 21.05
N PHE A 371 7.59 -19.41 20.40
CA PHE A 371 6.37 -19.77 19.70
C PHE A 371 6.65 -20.58 18.43
N GLN A 372 7.68 -20.25 17.66
CA GLN A 372 8.08 -21.03 16.48
C GLN A 372 8.42 -22.47 16.87
N ASP A 373 9.20 -22.65 17.93
CA ASP A 373 9.53 -23.97 18.50
C ASP A 373 8.30 -24.69 19.06
N TRP A 374 7.34 -23.94 19.59
CA TRP A 374 6.09 -24.51 20.10
C TRP A 374 5.22 -25.03 18.95
N ILE A 375 5.03 -24.24 17.88
CA ILE A 375 4.27 -24.64 16.69
C ILE A 375 4.89 -25.87 16.04
N HIS A 376 6.23 -25.92 15.92
CA HIS A 376 6.92 -27.07 15.34
C HIS A 376 6.68 -28.37 16.12
N ARG A 377 6.47 -28.27 17.45
CA ARG A 377 6.22 -29.43 18.32
C ARG A 377 4.76 -29.85 18.44
N HIS A 378 3.81 -28.92 18.28
CA HIS A 378 2.38 -29.16 18.53
C HIS A 378 1.53 -29.23 17.25
N GLY A 379 2.01 -28.67 16.14
CA GLY A 379 1.35 -28.74 14.84
C GLY A 379 1.50 -30.10 14.14
N PRO A 380 1.02 -30.22 12.90
CA PRO A 380 0.32 -29.19 12.12
C PRO A 380 -1.17 -29.10 12.49
N PHE A 381 -1.69 -27.87 12.47
CA PHE A 381 -3.10 -27.55 12.66
C PHE A 381 -3.78 -27.31 11.31
N ASP A 382 -5.02 -27.77 11.13
CA ASP A 382 -5.80 -27.50 9.90
C ASP A 382 -6.45 -26.12 9.91
N THR A 383 -6.55 -25.51 11.10
CA THR A 383 -7.16 -24.19 11.28
C THR A 383 -6.54 -23.47 12.47
N VAL A 384 -6.32 -22.17 12.32
CA VAL A 384 -5.88 -21.24 13.38
C VAL A 384 -6.98 -20.21 13.61
N ILE A 385 -7.24 -19.87 14.87
CA ILE A 385 -8.27 -18.91 15.28
C ILE A 385 -7.59 -17.74 15.99
N ASP A 386 -7.91 -16.53 15.54
CA ASP A 386 -7.77 -15.32 16.36
C ASP A 386 -8.92 -15.28 17.38
N ALA A 387 -8.63 -15.78 18.59
CA ALA A 387 -9.67 -15.91 19.60
C ALA A 387 -10.02 -14.56 20.24
N ALA A 388 -9.14 -13.55 20.15
CA ALA A 388 -9.41 -12.20 20.64
C ALA A 388 -10.52 -11.57 19.79
N ASN A 389 -10.37 -11.61 18.46
CA ASN A 389 -11.37 -11.13 17.52
C ASN A 389 -12.68 -11.93 17.62
N VAL A 390 -12.61 -13.27 17.57
CA VAL A 390 -13.82 -14.11 17.67
C VAL A 390 -14.56 -13.88 18.98
N GLY A 391 -13.87 -13.76 20.11
CA GLY A 391 -14.49 -13.53 21.41
C GLY A 391 -15.09 -12.13 21.58
N LEU A 392 -14.68 -11.16 20.78
CA LEU A 392 -15.18 -9.77 20.80
C LEU A 392 -16.11 -9.45 19.61
N TYR A 393 -16.29 -10.37 18.68
CA TYR A 393 -17.09 -10.10 17.48
C TYR A 393 -18.54 -9.75 17.86
N ASN A 394 -19.00 -8.57 17.41
CA ASN A 394 -20.29 -7.96 17.74
C ASN A 394 -20.56 -7.75 19.24
N SER A 395 -19.54 -7.73 20.09
CA SER A 395 -19.69 -7.55 21.54
C SER A 395 -18.61 -6.64 22.13
N LYS A 396 -18.98 -5.85 23.15
CA LYS A 396 -18.01 -5.08 23.95
C LYS A 396 -17.29 -5.94 25.00
N ALA A 397 -17.88 -7.09 25.36
CA ALA A 397 -17.36 -8.00 26.37
C ALA A 397 -16.91 -9.32 25.73
N PHE A 398 -15.77 -9.83 26.18
CA PHE A 398 -15.19 -11.06 25.67
C PHE A 398 -16.04 -12.29 26.04
N SER A 399 -16.38 -13.12 25.04
CA SER A 399 -17.22 -14.30 25.19
C SER A 399 -16.47 -15.60 24.89
N PHE A 400 -16.21 -16.41 25.93
CA PHE A 400 -15.63 -17.75 25.77
C PHE A 400 -16.60 -18.74 25.11
N SER A 401 -17.91 -18.58 25.31
CA SER A 401 -18.91 -19.44 24.68
C SER A 401 -18.92 -19.24 23.15
N GLN A 402 -18.71 -18.01 22.69
CA GLN A 402 -18.59 -17.69 21.27
C GLN A 402 -17.36 -18.34 20.64
N VAL A 403 -16.19 -18.21 21.27
CA VAL A 403 -14.97 -18.90 20.84
C VAL A 403 -15.20 -20.41 20.79
N ASN A 404 -15.80 -20.99 21.84
CA ASN A 404 -16.09 -22.42 21.90
C ASN A 404 -17.05 -22.88 20.79
N SER A 405 -18.09 -22.09 20.48
CA SER A 405 -19.03 -22.41 19.40
C SER A 405 -18.33 -22.44 18.04
N VAL A 406 -17.38 -21.53 17.79
CA VAL A 406 -16.55 -21.51 16.57
C VAL A 406 -15.62 -22.72 16.53
N VAL A 407 -14.91 -23.02 17.63
CA VAL A 407 -14.05 -24.22 17.78
C VAL A 407 -14.81 -25.50 17.46
N ASN A 408 -15.99 -25.68 18.07
CA ASN A 408 -16.85 -26.85 17.82
C ASN A 408 -17.42 -26.87 16.40
N GLY A 409 -17.67 -25.70 15.80
CA GLY A 409 -18.09 -25.57 14.41
C GLY A 409 -17.01 -26.05 13.44
N ILE A 410 -15.78 -25.56 13.62
CA ILE A 410 -14.60 -25.94 12.83
C ILE A 410 -14.38 -27.45 12.91
N GLN A 411 -14.37 -28.01 14.12
CA GLN A 411 -14.18 -29.45 14.30
C GLN A 411 -15.25 -30.30 13.58
N ARG A 412 -16.48 -29.79 13.45
CA ARG A 412 -17.56 -30.47 12.72
C ARG A 412 -17.38 -30.41 11.21
N ILE A 413 -16.89 -29.30 10.66
CA ILE A 413 -16.75 -29.11 9.20
C ILE A 413 -15.42 -29.65 8.65
N THR A 414 -14.36 -29.70 9.46
CA THR A 414 -13.07 -30.25 9.03
C THR A 414 -13.13 -31.77 8.95
N LYS A 415 -12.45 -32.33 7.95
CA LYS A 415 -12.36 -33.79 7.75
C LYS A 415 -11.53 -34.46 8.84
N SER A 416 -10.50 -33.77 9.33
CA SER A 416 -9.54 -34.28 10.32
C SER A 416 -10.11 -34.39 11.74
N LYS A 417 -11.19 -33.65 12.05
CA LYS A 417 -11.76 -33.50 13.40
C LYS A 417 -10.74 -33.00 14.44
N LYS A 418 -9.59 -32.48 14.00
CA LYS A 418 -8.60 -31.85 14.89
C LYS A 418 -9.17 -30.56 15.47
N LEU A 419 -8.80 -30.26 16.71
CA LEU A 419 -9.07 -28.95 17.26
C LEU A 419 -8.23 -27.89 16.55
N PRO A 420 -8.80 -26.71 16.28
CA PRO A 420 -8.04 -25.59 15.76
C PRO A 420 -7.05 -25.08 16.80
N LEU A 421 -5.96 -24.45 16.35
CA LEU A 421 -5.10 -23.67 17.23
C LEU A 421 -5.84 -22.38 17.63
N ILE A 422 -5.96 -22.16 18.92
CA ILE A 422 -6.56 -20.99 19.53
C ILE A 422 -5.42 -20.09 20.00
N VAL A 423 -5.28 -18.93 19.38
CA VAL A 423 -4.29 -17.91 19.80
C VAL A 423 -5.01 -16.86 20.62
N LEU A 424 -4.57 -16.63 21.85
CA LEU A 424 -5.20 -15.66 22.75
C LEU A 424 -4.18 -15.01 23.69
N HIS A 425 -4.27 -13.71 23.90
CA HIS A 425 -3.35 -13.02 24.80
C HIS A 425 -3.44 -13.49 26.26
N ARG A 426 -2.30 -13.65 26.95
CA ARG A 426 -2.22 -14.19 28.32
C ARG A 426 -3.06 -13.43 29.34
N SER A 427 -3.24 -12.12 29.18
CA SER A 427 -4.13 -11.34 30.04
C SER A 427 -5.60 -11.78 29.96
N ARG A 428 -6.05 -12.24 28.79
CA ARG A 428 -7.41 -12.77 28.58
C ARG A 428 -7.55 -14.20 29.08
N VAL A 429 -6.46 -14.98 29.07
CA VAL A 429 -6.46 -16.34 29.60
C VAL A 429 -6.45 -16.35 31.14
N ASN A 430 -5.85 -15.34 31.77
CA ASN A 430 -5.68 -15.27 33.23
C ASN A 430 -6.60 -14.23 33.90
N GLY A 431 -7.42 -13.50 33.14
CA GLY A 431 -8.19 -12.35 33.61
C GLY A 431 -9.69 -12.41 33.27
N GLY A 432 -10.47 -11.49 33.85
CA GLY A 432 -11.88 -11.28 33.52
C GLY A 432 -12.74 -12.57 33.51
N PRO A 433 -13.51 -12.84 32.43
CA PRO A 433 -14.43 -13.99 32.34
C PRO A 433 -13.72 -15.35 32.39
N ALA A 434 -12.39 -15.39 32.22
CA ALA A 434 -11.58 -16.59 32.30
C ALA A 434 -11.50 -17.16 33.73
N LYS A 435 -11.82 -16.36 34.75
CA LYS A 435 -11.86 -16.80 36.16
C LYS A 435 -13.10 -17.63 36.50
N ALA A 436 -14.11 -17.67 35.64
CA ALA A 436 -15.30 -18.48 35.88
C ALA A 436 -14.94 -19.98 35.80
N PRO A 437 -15.38 -20.84 36.75
CA PRO A 437 -14.95 -22.24 36.80
C PRO A 437 -15.19 -23.04 35.52
N HIS A 438 -16.27 -22.75 34.80
CA HIS A 438 -16.58 -23.40 33.53
C HIS A 438 -15.57 -23.03 32.43
N ASN A 439 -15.15 -21.75 32.37
CA ASN A 439 -14.17 -21.27 31.39
C ASN A 439 -12.76 -21.76 31.71
N GLN A 440 -12.41 -21.86 33.01
CA GLN A 440 -11.13 -22.46 33.42
C GLN A 440 -11.01 -23.90 32.92
N LYS A 441 -12.02 -24.73 33.18
CA LYS A 441 -12.07 -26.12 32.67
C LYS A 441 -11.98 -26.20 31.16
N LEU A 442 -12.63 -25.27 30.45
CA LEU A 442 -12.59 -25.21 28.99
C LEU A 442 -11.20 -24.83 28.45
N MET A 443 -10.54 -23.83 29.04
CA MET A 443 -9.18 -23.46 28.61
C MET A 443 -8.16 -24.52 28.98
N GLU A 444 -8.31 -25.17 30.13
CA GLU A 444 -7.48 -26.32 30.52
C GLU A 444 -7.65 -27.47 29.53
N SER A 445 -8.87 -27.76 29.08
CA SER A 445 -9.09 -28.80 28.09
C SER A 445 -8.39 -28.48 26.76
N TRP A 446 -8.43 -27.22 26.31
CA TRP A 446 -7.69 -26.78 25.12
C TRP A 446 -6.17 -26.81 25.30
N ARG A 447 -5.65 -26.46 26.49
CA ARG A 447 -4.21 -26.51 26.78
C ARG A 447 -3.69 -27.94 26.84
N ASN A 448 -4.42 -28.85 27.47
CA ASN A 448 -4.00 -30.24 27.66
C ASN A 448 -3.85 -30.99 26.34
N VAL A 449 -4.62 -30.61 25.32
CA VAL A 449 -4.54 -31.16 23.96
C VAL A 449 -3.63 -30.33 23.04
N GLY A 450 -2.91 -29.33 23.57
CA GLY A 450 -1.99 -28.49 22.80
C GLY A 450 -2.66 -27.57 21.79
N ALA A 451 -3.93 -27.22 21.98
CA ALA A 451 -4.71 -26.40 21.06
C ALA A 451 -4.86 -24.93 21.48
N LEU A 452 -4.35 -24.51 22.65
CA LEU A 452 -4.36 -23.11 23.09
C LEU A 452 -2.93 -22.59 23.30
N TYR A 453 -2.57 -21.53 22.57
CA TYR A 453 -1.35 -20.77 22.82
C TYR A 453 -1.66 -19.41 23.45
N ALA A 454 -1.06 -19.14 24.61
CA ALA A 454 -1.23 -17.89 25.33
C ALA A 454 -0.08 -16.92 25.00
N THR A 455 -0.34 -15.88 24.20
CA THR A 455 0.73 -14.94 23.79
C THR A 455 1.22 -14.11 24.99
N PRO A 456 2.53 -13.77 25.04
CA PRO A 456 3.14 -13.12 26.20
C PRO A 456 2.63 -11.69 26.42
N PRO A 457 2.68 -11.17 27.67
CA PRO A 457 2.24 -9.81 27.96
C PRO A 457 3.00 -8.76 27.16
N GLY A 458 2.28 -7.85 26.51
CA GLY A 458 2.86 -6.77 25.71
C GLY A 458 3.17 -7.15 24.27
N SER A 459 2.90 -8.41 23.89
CA SER A 459 3.00 -8.85 22.50
C SER A 459 1.74 -8.54 21.70
N ASN A 460 1.92 -8.29 20.40
CA ASN A 460 0.81 -8.28 19.46
C ASN A 460 0.47 -9.70 19.03
N ASP A 461 -0.75 -10.17 19.31
CA ASP A 461 -1.24 -11.49 18.93
C ASP A 461 -1.31 -11.72 17.42
N ASP A 462 -1.38 -10.64 16.61
CA ASP A 462 -1.42 -10.68 15.15
C ASP A 462 -0.29 -11.50 14.54
N TRP A 463 0.93 -11.30 15.03
CA TRP A 463 2.11 -12.01 14.53
C TRP A 463 2.01 -13.52 14.75
N TYR A 464 1.35 -13.94 15.83
CA TYR A 464 1.30 -15.35 16.23
C TYR A 464 0.31 -16.12 15.38
N TRP A 465 -0.92 -15.64 15.22
CA TRP A 465 -1.90 -16.34 14.41
C TRP A 465 -1.59 -16.24 12.90
N LEU A 466 -1.00 -15.12 12.42
CA LEU A 466 -0.51 -15.04 11.04
C LEU A 466 0.57 -16.09 10.77
N TYR A 467 1.59 -16.13 11.63
CA TYR A 467 2.71 -17.05 11.46
C TYR A 467 2.25 -18.51 11.53
N ALA A 468 1.38 -18.84 12.47
CA ALA A 468 0.84 -20.20 12.58
C ALA A 468 0.05 -20.60 11.34
N ALA A 469 -0.80 -19.70 10.82
CA ALA A 469 -1.61 -20.00 9.64
C ALA A 469 -0.75 -20.30 8.41
N ILE A 470 0.30 -19.50 8.18
CA ILE A 470 1.24 -19.67 7.07
C ILE A 470 2.07 -20.94 7.27
N SER A 471 2.66 -21.12 8.46
CA SER A 471 3.56 -22.24 8.76
C SER A 471 2.85 -23.58 8.71
N CYS A 472 1.58 -23.64 9.14
CA CYS A 472 0.76 -24.85 9.06
C CYS A 472 0.05 -25.01 7.72
N ARG A 473 0.10 -24.00 6.82
CA ARG A 473 -0.72 -23.92 5.60
C ARG A 473 -2.20 -24.18 5.90
N SER A 474 -2.68 -23.55 6.96
CA SER A 474 -3.99 -23.81 7.53
C SER A 474 -5.01 -22.77 7.11
N LEU A 475 -6.30 -23.05 7.36
CA LEU A 475 -7.31 -21.99 7.37
C LEU A 475 -7.01 -21.01 8.52
N LEU A 476 -7.35 -19.74 8.32
CA LEU A 476 -7.32 -18.71 9.35
C LEU A 476 -8.73 -18.19 9.60
N VAL A 477 -9.13 -18.10 10.87
CA VAL A 477 -10.45 -17.62 11.28
C VAL A 477 -10.29 -16.33 12.08
N THR A 478 -10.65 -15.22 11.43
CA THR A 478 -10.72 -13.86 12.01
C THR A 478 -11.71 -13.00 11.20
N ASN A 479 -12.29 -11.99 11.84
CA ASN A 479 -13.15 -10.95 11.23
C ASN A 479 -12.48 -9.56 11.24
N GLU A 480 -11.18 -9.50 11.52
CA GLU A 480 -10.41 -8.26 11.62
C GLU A 480 -10.37 -7.44 10.32
#